data_AF-A0A7C7QMA4-F1
#
_entry.id   AF-A0A7C7QMA4-F1
#
_cell.length_a   1.000
_cell.length_b   1.000
_cell.length_c   1.000
_cell.angle_alpha   90.00
_cell.angle_beta   90.00
_cell.angle_gamma   90.00
#
_symmetry.space_group_name_H-M   'P 1'
#
loop_
_entity.id
_entity.type
_entity.pdbx_description
1 polymer ?
#
loop_
_entity_poly.entity_id
_entity_poly.type
_entity_poly.pdbx_seq_one_letter_code
_entity_poly.pdbx_strand_id
1 'polypeptide(L)'
;MNKPTESNRRLEQLYQLSVAIGTTLDLAHETAAFMDWLTQTVEPVLAALFITDEAKQELRMMGTCGFDPPAEPCLPIGLNLWRWLEEQGVAVPEAGDPRRYAVPIPIEKQLFGTLCLVS
;
A
#
# COMPACT_ATOMS: atom_id res chain seq x y z
N MET A 1 15.58 -10.06 -32.64
CA MET A 1 15.34 -9.77 -31.22
C MET A 1 13.85 -9.96 -30.95
N ASN A 2 13.46 -10.98 -30.19
CA ASN A 2 12.07 -11.14 -29.76
C ASN A 2 11.76 -10.09 -28.71
N LYS A 3 10.69 -9.31 -28.90
CA LYS A 3 10.20 -8.40 -27.86
C LYS A 3 9.78 -9.24 -26.64
N PRO A 4 10.16 -8.84 -25.41
CA PRO A 4 9.69 -9.53 -24.21
C PRO A 4 8.16 -9.51 -24.17
N THR A 5 7.57 -10.65 -23.82
CA THR A 5 6.13 -10.75 -23.59
C THR A 5 5.74 -9.94 -22.36
N GLU A 6 4.47 -9.52 -22.27
CA GLU A 6 3.97 -8.75 -21.13
C GLU A 6 4.18 -9.48 -19.79
N SER A 7 4.02 -10.82 -19.79
CA SER A 7 4.30 -11.65 -18.61
C SER A 7 5.77 -11.60 -18.18
N ASN A 8 6.71 -11.53 -19.13
CA ASN A 8 8.14 -11.43 -18.79
C ASN A 8 8.45 -10.09 -18.15
N ARG A 9 7.81 -9.01 -18.62
CA ARG A 9 7.99 -7.67 -18.04
C ARG A 9 7.45 -7.58 -16.61
N ARG A 10 6.28 -8.17 -16.32
CA ARG A 10 5.73 -8.21 -14.95
C ARG A 10 6.62 -9.01 -13.99
N LEU A 11 7.17 -10.13 -14.44
CA LEU A 11 8.13 -10.91 -13.66
C LEU A 11 9.42 -10.13 -13.40
N GLU A 12 9.91 -9.38 -14.39
CA GLU A 12 11.07 -8.51 -14.22
C GLU A 12 10.79 -7.39 -13.21
N GLN A 13 9.62 -6.75 -13.25
CA GLN A 13 9.21 -5.75 -12.28
C GLN A 13 9.12 -6.31 -10.85
N LEU A 14 8.57 -7.52 -10.70
CA LEU A 14 8.53 -8.23 -9.41
C LEU A 14 9.93 -8.60 -8.91
N TYR A 15 10.81 -9.03 -9.82
CA TYR A 15 12.20 -9.31 -9.50
C TYR A 15 12.91 -8.05 -8.97
N GLN A 16 12.77 -6.91 -9.65
CA GLN A 16 13.36 -5.65 -9.19
C GLN A 16 12.84 -5.25 -7.81
N LEU A 17 11.52 -5.39 -7.56
CA LEU A 17 10.96 -5.16 -6.23
C LEU A 17 11.61 -6.08 -5.20
N SER A 18 11.73 -7.38 -5.48
CA SER A 18 12.32 -8.36 -4.55
C SER A 18 13.79 -8.13 -4.22
N VAL A 19 14.51 -7.36 -5.06
CA VAL A 19 15.90 -6.96 -4.78
C VAL A 19 15.93 -5.69 -3.93
N ALA A 20 14.94 -4.80 -4.08
CA ALA A 20 14.81 -3.59 -3.29
C ALA A 20 14.30 -3.87 -1.87
N ILE A 21 13.41 -4.86 -1.71
CA ILE A 21 12.83 -5.23 -0.42
C ILE A 21 13.44 -6.53 0.17
N GLY A 22 13.39 -6.67 1.49
CA GLY A 22 13.82 -7.86 2.23
C GLY A 22 15.32 -7.90 2.55
N THR A 23 16.01 -6.77 2.43
CA THR A 23 17.48 -6.70 2.59
C THR A 23 17.91 -6.05 3.91
N THR A 24 17.04 -5.25 4.54
CA THR A 24 17.42 -4.42 5.70
C THR A 24 16.77 -4.84 7.02
N LEU A 25 15.63 -5.56 6.94
CA LEU A 25 14.76 -5.85 8.10
C LEU A 25 14.25 -4.59 8.82
N ASP A 26 14.38 -3.41 8.20
CA ASP A 26 13.84 -2.14 8.71
C ASP A 26 12.49 -1.86 8.05
N LEU A 27 11.39 -2.06 8.77
CA LEU A 27 10.05 -1.87 8.26
C LEU A 27 9.84 -0.50 7.57
N ALA A 28 10.42 0.58 8.10
CA ALA A 28 10.26 1.91 7.50
C ALA A 28 10.95 1.98 6.14
N HIS A 29 12.18 1.46 6.04
CA HIS A 29 12.91 1.36 4.78
C HIS A 29 12.17 0.48 3.76
N GLU A 30 11.74 -0.71 4.19
CA GLU A 30 11.10 -1.70 3.33
C GLU A 30 9.75 -1.19 2.79
N THR A 31 8.95 -0.52 3.62
CA THR A 31 7.68 0.08 3.21
C THR A 31 7.87 1.27 2.29
N ALA A 32 8.90 2.11 2.51
CA ALA A 32 9.25 3.21 1.60
C ALA A 32 9.65 2.68 0.21
N ALA A 33 10.55 1.69 0.14
CA ALA A 33 10.97 1.07 -1.12
C ALA A 33 9.79 0.45 -1.88
N PHE A 34 8.88 -0.21 -1.16
CA PHE A 34 7.66 -0.75 -1.75
C PHE A 34 6.74 0.35 -2.32
N MET A 35 6.52 1.43 -1.58
CA MET A 35 5.67 2.55 -2.03
C MET A 35 6.27 3.31 -3.22
N ASP A 36 7.60 3.48 -3.26
CA ASP A 36 8.31 4.06 -4.39
C ASP A 36 8.13 3.20 -5.65
N TRP A 37 8.30 1.88 -5.53
CA TRP A 37 8.06 0.95 -6.63
C TRP A 37 6.60 0.97 -7.10
N LEU A 38 5.64 0.99 -6.16
CA LEU A 38 4.21 1.03 -6.46
C LEU A 38 3.87 2.29 -7.27
N THR A 39 4.40 3.44 -6.86
CA THR A 39 4.19 4.73 -7.53
C THR A 39 4.74 4.72 -8.95
N GLN A 40 5.89 4.09 -9.19
CA GLN A 40 6.51 4.04 -10.52
C GLN A 40 5.94 2.96 -11.45
N THR A 41 5.41 1.88 -10.89
CA THR A 41 5.02 0.69 -11.67
C THR A 41 3.52 0.61 -11.88
N VAL A 42 2.75 0.93 -10.86
CA VAL A 42 1.27 0.88 -10.88
C VAL A 42 0.69 2.26 -11.15
N GLU A 43 1.44 3.33 -10.85
CA GLU A 43 1.04 4.73 -11.07
C GLU A 43 -0.37 5.06 -10.52
N PRO A 44 -0.68 4.71 -9.26
CA PRO A 44 -1.99 4.97 -8.72
C PRO A 44 -2.23 6.47 -8.54
N VAL A 45 -3.47 6.90 -8.78
CA VAL A 45 -3.93 8.25 -8.43
C VAL A 45 -3.79 8.48 -6.92
N LEU A 46 -4.09 7.45 -6.13
CA LEU A 46 -3.94 7.47 -4.68
C LEU A 46 -3.49 6.12 -4.15
N ALA A 47 -2.58 6.10 -3.18
CA ALA A 47 -2.29 4.90 -2.41
C ALA A 47 -2.01 5.22 -0.94
N ALA A 48 -2.41 4.33 -0.05
CA ALA A 48 -2.13 4.40 1.38
C ALA A 48 -1.82 3.00 1.90
N LEU A 49 -0.61 2.80 2.43
CA LEU A 49 -0.19 1.55 3.04
C LEU A 49 -0.33 1.63 4.55
N PHE A 50 -1.11 0.71 5.12
CA PHE A 50 -1.32 0.56 6.54
C PHE A 50 -0.72 -0.76 7.03
N ILE A 51 0.05 -0.74 8.11
CA ILE A 51 0.65 -1.91 8.75
C ILE A 51 0.21 -1.96 10.21
N THR A 52 -0.06 -3.15 10.73
CA THR A 52 -0.43 -3.32 12.14
C THR A 52 0.76 -3.02 13.04
N ASP A 53 0.50 -2.44 14.20
CA ASP A 53 1.48 -2.40 15.28
C ASP A 53 1.78 -3.81 15.85
N GLU A 54 2.84 -3.93 16.64
CA GLU A 54 3.23 -5.22 17.25
C GLU A 54 2.14 -5.78 18.18
N ALA A 55 1.41 -4.90 18.88
CA ALA A 55 0.32 -5.29 19.77
C ALA A 55 -0.98 -5.62 19.03
N LYS A 56 -1.03 -5.42 17.71
CA LYS A 56 -2.19 -5.64 16.83
C LYS A 56 -3.45 -4.98 17.37
N GLN A 57 -3.31 -3.75 17.83
CA GLN A 57 -4.41 -2.89 18.27
C GLN A 57 -4.71 -1.80 17.24
N GLU A 58 -3.69 -1.37 16.52
CA GLU A 58 -3.78 -0.23 15.62
C GLU A 58 -3.15 -0.54 14.27
N LEU A 59 -3.63 0.16 13.25
CA LEU A 59 -2.99 0.28 11.96
C LEU A 59 -2.26 1.61 11.92
N ARG A 60 -0.99 1.56 11.52
CA ARG A 60 -0.18 2.74 11.24
C ARG A 60 -0.02 2.89 9.74
N MET A 61 -0.29 4.09 9.24
CA MET A 61 0.02 4.47 7.88
C MET A 61 1.54 4.61 7.74
N MET A 62 2.11 3.80 6.86
CA MET A 62 3.55 3.71 6.61
C MET A 62 4.00 4.42 5.33
N GLY A 63 3.06 4.70 4.41
CA GLY A 63 3.34 5.49 3.22
C GLY A 63 2.09 5.88 2.45
N THR A 64 2.21 6.96 1.69
CA THR A 64 1.13 7.55 0.88
C THR A 64 1.61 7.90 -0.52
N CYS A 65 0.67 7.97 -1.46
CA CYS A 65 0.83 8.55 -2.79
C CYS A 65 -0.44 9.33 -3.14
N GLY A 66 -0.29 10.50 -3.76
CA GLY A 66 -1.42 11.32 -4.23
C GLY A 66 -2.08 12.21 -3.17
N PHE A 67 -1.59 12.22 -1.93
CA PHE A 67 -2.04 13.11 -0.86
C PHE A 67 -0.99 13.23 0.25
N ASP A 68 -1.07 14.31 1.02
CA ASP A 68 -0.20 14.55 2.17
C ASP A 68 -0.57 13.63 3.34
N PRO A 69 0.41 13.02 4.02
CA PRO A 69 0.14 12.18 5.18
C PRO A 69 -0.51 13.00 6.31
N PRO A 70 -1.51 12.43 7.02
CA PRO A 70 -2.16 13.10 8.14
C PRO A 70 -1.22 13.25 9.33
N ALA A 71 -1.50 14.23 10.20
CA ALA A 71 -0.72 14.48 11.41
C ALA A 71 -0.75 13.29 12.40
N GLU A 72 -1.88 12.59 12.47
CA GLU A 72 -2.07 11.36 13.25
C GLU A 72 -2.24 10.18 12.29
N PRO A 73 -1.15 9.47 11.92
CA PRO A 73 -1.20 8.40 10.93
C PRO A 73 -1.64 7.05 11.52
N CYS A 74 -2.29 7.03 12.69
CA CYS A 74 -2.69 5.81 13.38
C CYS A 74 -4.22 5.71 13.48
N LEU A 75 -4.74 4.49 13.38
CA LEU A 75 -6.15 4.22 13.59
C LEU A 75 -6.39 2.86 14.27
N PRO A 76 -7.43 2.71 15.10
CA PRO A 76 -7.81 1.42 15.66
C PRO A 76 -8.17 0.39 14.59
N ILE A 77 -7.79 -0.87 14.82
CA ILE A 77 -8.20 -2.00 13.98
C ILE A 77 -9.73 -2.17 14.05
N GLY A 78 -10.34 -2.53 12.91
CA GLY A 78 -11.78 -2.75 12.77
C GLY A 78 -12.55 -1.53 12.24
N LEU A 79 -11.90 -0.37 12.13
CA LEU A 79 -12.46 0.78 11.45
C LEU A 79 -12.40 0.66 9.92
N ASN A 80 -13.28 1.40 9.25
CA ASN A 80 -13.30 1.48 7.80
C ASN A 80 -12.20 2.46 7.32
N LEU A 81 -11.14 1.92 6.73
CA LEU A 81 -9.97 2.69 6.27
C LEU A 81 -10.32 3.81 5.29
N TRP A 82 -11.29 3.60 4.42
CA TRP A 82 -11.67 4.62 3.45
C TRP A 82 -12.40 5.79 4.10
N ARG A 83 -13.32 5.49 5.02
CA ARG A 83 -13.99 6.52 5.79
C ARG A 83 -12.99 7.31 6.62
N TRP A 84 -12.01 6.62 7.21
CA TRP A 84 -10.95 7.28 7.95
C TRP A 84 -10.12 8.20 7.04
N LEU A 85 -9.78 7.77 5.81
CA LEU A 85 -9.10 8.62 4.81
C LEU A 85 -9.95 9.86 4.44
N GLU A 86 -11.25 9.69 4.22
CA GLU A 86 -12.19 10.82 3.98
C GLU A 86 -12.18 11.82 5.15
N GLU A 87 -12.17 11.32 6.39
CA GLU A 87 -12.10 12.15 7.61
C GLU A 87 -10.76 12.91 7.72
N GLN A 88 -9.70 12.42 7.09
CA GLN A 88 -8.41 13.14 6.94
C GLN A 88 -8.41 14.14 5.76
N GLY A 89 -9.53 14.34 5.07
CA GLY A 89 -9.64 15.26 3.94
C GLY A 89 -9.21 14.68 2.60
N VAL A 90 -9.00 13.37 2.52
CA VAL A 90 -8.61 12.69 1.27
C VAL A 90 -9.84 12.50 0.38
N ALA A 91 -9.76 12.98 -0.86
CA ALA A 91 -10.81 12.78 -1.85
C ALA A 91 -10.77 11.34 -2.38
N VAL A 92 -11.61 10.46 -1.83
CA VAL A 92 -11.73 9.07 -2.29
C VAL A 92 -13.00 8.86 -3.12
N PRO A 93 -12.98 7.99 -4.14
CA PRO A 93 -14.18 7.61 -4.88
C PRO A 93 -15.24 6.94 -3.99
N GLU A 94 -16.50 7.04 -4.40
CA GLU A 94 -17.64 6.43 -3.68
C GLU A 94 -17.50 4.91 -3.51
N ALA A 95 -18.21 4.37 -2.52
CA ALA A 95 -18.23 2.93 -2.28
C ALA A 95 -18.82 2.19 -3.50
N GLY A 96 -18.08 1.22 -4.03
CA GLY A 96 -18.47 0.46 -5.23
C GLY A 96 -17.90 0.99 -6.55
N ASP A 97 -17.17 2.11 -6.54
CA ASP A 97 -16.42 2.57 -7.70
C ASP A 97 -15.34 1.52 -8.06
N PRO A 98 -15.27 1.07 -9.33
CA PRO A 98 -14.33 0.02 -9.75
C PRO A 98 -12.87 0.43 -9.64
N ARG A 99 -12.56 1.72 -9.46
CA ARG A 99 -11.21 2.23 -9.26
C ARG A 99 -10.72 2.10 -7.82
N ARG A 100 -11.59 1.74 -6.88
CA ARG A 100 -11.30 1.71 -5.43
C ARG A 100 -10.96 0.30 -4.97
N TYR A 101 -9.70 0.07 -4.59
CA TYR A 101 -9.18 -1.25 -4.23
C TYR A 101 -8.62 -1.26 -2.80
N ALA A 102 -9.04 -2.24 -2.01
CA ALA A 102 -8.43 -2.53 -0.71
C ALA A 102 -7.83 -3.94 -0.74
N VAL A 103 -6.50 -4.01 -0.69
CA VAL A 103 -5.74 -5.25 -0.79
C VAL A 103 -5.23 -5.63 0.60
N PRO A 104 -5.77 -6.67 1.24
CA PRO A 104 -5.26 -7.13 2.54
C PRO A 104 -3.88 -7.78 2.36
N ILE A 105 -2.99 -7.54 3.33
CA ILE A 105 -1.66 -8.14 3.41
C ILE A 105 -1.66 -9.12 4.60
N PRO A 106 -1.84 -10.43 4.37
CA PRO A 106 -1.86 -11.42 5.44
C PRO A 106 -0.48 -12.03 5.73
N ILE A 107 -0.21 -12.37 6.99
CA ILE A 107 0.89 -13.22 7.44
C ILE A 107 0.30 -14.30 8.35
N GLU A 108 0.59 -15.59 8.08
CA GLU A 108 0.15 -16.71 8.93
C GLU A 108 -1.37 -16.70 9.27
N LYS A 109 -2.21 -16.35 8.29
CA LYS A 109 -3.69 -16.20 8.43
C LYS A 109 -4.15 -15.02 9.29
N GLN A 110 -3.26 -14.10 9.64
CA GLN A 110 -3.58 -12.88 10.35
C GLN A 110 -3.37 -11.68 9.42
N LEU A 111 -4.21 -10.65 9.57
CA LEU A 111 -4.04 -9.40 8.84
C LEU A 111 -2.80 -8.68 9.40
N PHE A 112 -1.80 -8.45 8.55
CA PHE A 112 -0.59 -7.70 8.90
C PHE A 112 -0.65 -6.25 8.38
N GLY A 113 -1.42 -6.01 7.32
CA GLY A 113 -1.60 -4.68 6.79
C GLY A 113 -2.68 -4.63 5.71
N THR A 114 -2.90 -3.45 5.17
CA THR A 114 -3.80 -3.24 4.04
C THR A 114 -3.25 -2.12 3.16
N LEU A 115 -3.25 -2.35 1.86
CA LEU A 115 -3.00 -1.33 0.85
C LEU A 115 -4.34 -0.84 0.30
N CYS A 116 -4.65 0.43 0.53
CA CYS A 116 -5.74 1.13 -0.14
C CYS A 116 -5.19 1.80 -1.39
N LEU A 117 -5.85 1.62 -2.54
CA LEU A 117 -5.42 2.13 -3.84
C LEU A 117 -6.61 2.66 -4.64
N VAL A 118 -6.39 3.79 -5.32
CA VAL A 118 -7.25 4.31 -6.39
C VAL A 118 -6.46 4.27 -7.69
N SER A 119 -6.96 3.53 -8.68
CA SER A 119 -6.38 3.46 -10.03
C SER A 119 -6.70 4.68 -10.87
#